data_AF-A0A832JPV0-F1
#
_entry.id   AF-A0A832JPV0-F1
#
_cell.length_a   1.000
_cell.length_b   1.000
_cell.length_c   1.000
_cell.angle_alpha   90.00
_cell.angle_beta   90.00
_cell.angle_gamma   90.00
#
_symmetry.space_group_name_H-M   'P 1'
#
loop_
_entity.id
_entity.type
_entity.pdbx_description
1 polymer ?
#
loop_
_entity_poly.entity_id
_entity_poly.type
_entity_poly.pdbx_seq_one_letter_code
_entity_poly.pdbx_strand_id
1 'polypeptide(L)' 'MRRCPHCAAILIYDRMERVYSCRSCGATMSLQELVEHQERVRLEREKAQKERKRKDEYLEWWLSSKR' A
#
# COMPACT_ATOMS: atom_id res chain seq x y z
N MET A 1 13.34 -1.39 7.34
CA MET A 1 12.85 -2.72 7.77
C MET A 1 11.54 -3.01 7.07
N ARG A 2 11.38 -4.21 6.48
CA ARG A 2 10.11 -4.61 5.86
C ARG A 2 9.09 -4.90 6.95
N ARG A 3 7.87 -4.39 6.78
CA ARG A 3 6.76 -4.60 7.72
C ARG A 3 5.78 -5.59 7.14
N CYS A 4 5.22 -6.43 7.99
CA CYS A 4 4.18 -7.37 7.62
C CYS A 4 2.93 -6.58 7.16
N PRO A 5 2.35 -6.91 5.99
CA PRO A 5 1.13 -6.25 5.52
C PRO A 5 -0.09 -6.53 6.41
N HIS A 6 -0.07 -7.61 7.21
CA HIS A 6 -1.20 -8.00 8.06
C HIS A 6 -1.20 -7.36 9.45
N CYS A 7 -0.04 -7.29 10.10
CA CYS A 7 0.07 -6.83 11.49
C CYS A 7 1.05 -5.67 11.71
N ALA A 8 1.66 -5.14 10.64
CA ALA A 8 2.66 -4.08 10.66
C ALA A 8 3.95 -4.38 11.47
N ALA A 9 4.09 -5.57 12.04
CA ALA A 9 5.29 -5.99 12.75
C ALA A 9 6.49 -6.15 11.80
N ILE A 10 7.69 -6.13 12.37
CA ILE A 10 8.94 -6.31 11.62
C ILE A 10 9.04 -7.75 11.11
N LEU A 11 9.38 -7.90 9.84
CA LEU A 11 9.69 -9.19 9.23
C LEU A 11 11.16 -9.54 9.44
N ILE A 12 11.42 -10.82 9.72
CA ILE A 12 12.77 -11.38 9.84
C ILE A 12 13.06 -12.17 8.58
N TYR A 13 14.24 -11.95 8.00
CA TYR A 13 14.66 -12.70 6.81
C TYR A 13 15.32 -14.02 7.22
N ASP A 14 14.77 -15.12 6.73
CA ASP A 14 15.38 -16.44 6.80
C ASP A 14 16.26 -16.65 5.56
N ARG A 15 17.56 -16.88 5.78
CA ARG A 15 18.53 -17.06 4.69
C ARG A 15 18.45 -18.44 4.04
N MET A 16 18.02 -19.46 4.78
CA MET A 16 17.96 -20.84 4.27
C MET A 16 16.82 -20.96 3.28
N GLU A 17 15.64 -20.48 3.66
CA GLU A 17 14.43 -20.54 2.84
C GLU A 17 14.28 -19.32 1.91
N ARG A 18 15.09 -18.26 2.11
CA ARG A 18 15.01 -16.98 1.38
C ARG A 18 13.64 -16.30 1.48
N VAL A 19 12.98 -16.50 2.61
CA VAL A 19 11.66 -15.95 2.93
C VAL A 19 11.73 -14.98 4.08
N TYR A 20 10.69 -14.19 4.24
CA TYR A 20 10.48 -13.27 5.34
C TYR A 20 9.40 -13.82 6.25
N SER A 21 9.72 -14.06 7.52
CA SER A 21 8.78 -14.54 8.54
C SER A 21 8.38 -13.43 9.49
N CYS A 22 7.09 -13.39 9.84
CA CYS A 22 6.55 -12.47 10.83
C CYS A 22 6.37 -13.16 12.18
N ARG A 23 7.07 -12.70 13.22
CA ARG A 23 6.91 -13.26 14.58
C ARG A 23 5.57 -12.96 15.24
N SER A 24 4.83 -11.97 14.76
CA SER A 24 3.56 -11.55 15.39
C SER A 24 2.33 -12.27 14.83
N CYS A 25 2.29 -12.54 13.52
CA CYS A 25 1.15 -13.20 12.89
C CYS A 25 1.48 -14.57 12.28
N GLY A 26 2.74 -14.99 12.32
CA GLY A 26 3.18 -16.29 11.77
C GLY A 26 3.23 -16.34 10.24
N ALA A 27 2.97 -15.23 9.54
CA ALA A 27 3.01 -15.21 8.09
C ALA A 27 4.45 -15.34 7.56
N THR A 28 4.61 -16.17 6.54
CA THR A 28 5.85 -16.32 5.77
C THR A 28 5.59 -15.81 4.36
N MET A 29 6.44 -14.91 3.86
CA MET A 29 6.28 -14.29 2.54
C MET A 29 7.61 -14.25 1.80
N SER A 30 7.57 -14.43 0.49
CA SER A 30 8.76 -14.23 -0.34
C SER A 30 9.07 -12.74 -0.53
N LEU A 31 10.28 -12.45 -1.01
CA LEU A 31 10.66 -11.09 -1.39
C LEU A 31 9.73 -10.53 -2.48
N GLN A 32 9.38 -11.36 -3.46
CA GLN A 32 8.54 -10.97 -4.60
C GLN A 32 7.14 -10.60 -4.14
N GLU A 33 6.50 -11.43 -3.33
CA GLU A 33 5.15 -11.17 -2.78
C GLU A 33 5.09 -9.85 -2.01
N LEU A 34 6.14 -9.53 -1.23
CA LEU A 34 6.21 -8.28 -0.51
C LEU A 34 6.32 -7.06 -1.43
N VAL A 35 7.09 -7.18 -2.51
CA VAL A 35 7.23 -6.11 -3.50
C VAL A 35 5.92 -5.92 -4.27
N GLU A 36 5.30 -7.01 -4.73
CA GLU A 36 4.00 -6.97 -5.42
C GLU A 36 2.91 -6.36 -4.54
N HIS A 37 2.86 -6.73 -3.26
CA HIS A 37 1.93 -6.14 -2.31
C HIS A 37 2.16 -4.64 -2.13
N GLN A 38 3.42 -4.21 -1.98
CA GLN A 38 3.76 -2.79 -1.83
C GLN A 38 3.38 -1.99 -3.07
N GLU A 39 3.65 -2.52 -4.25
CA GLU A 39 3.33 -1.88 -5.52
C GLU A 39 1.82 -1.76 -5.71
N ARG A 40 1.06 -2.82 -5.41
CA ARG A 40 -0.42 -2.77 -5.45
C ARG A 40 -0.98 -1.67 -4.55
N VAL A 41 -0.54 -1.62 -3.29
CA VAL A 41 -1.00 -0.59 -2.33
C VAL A 41 -0.62 0.82 -2.80
N ARG A 42 0.55 0.98 -3.40
CA ARG A 42 0.98 2.26 -3.97
C ARG A 42 0.06 2.70 -5.11
N LEU A 43 -0.18 1.82 -6.08
CA LEU A 43 -1.03 2.10 -7.23
C LEU A 43 -2.48 2.43 -6.82
N GLU A 44 -3.02 1.73 -5.83
CA GLU A 44 -4.35 2.01 -5.28
C GLU A 44 -4.42 3.41 -4.64
N ARG A 45 -3.40 3.79 -3.87
CA ARG A 45 -3.31 5.13 -3.27
C ARG A 45 -3.21 6.23 -4.32
N GLU A 46 -2.40 6.03 -5.35
CA GLU A 46 -2.26 6.98 -6.47
C GLU A 46 -3.59 7.16 -7.22
N LYS A 47 -4.31 6.05 -7.48
CA LYS A 47 -5.66 6.09 -8.08
C LYS A 47 -6.65 6.86 -7.21
N ALA A 48 -6.71 6.55 -5.91
CA ALA A 48 -7.60 7.23 -4.97
C ALA A 48 -7.30 8.73 -4.86
N GLN A 49 -6.01 9.11 -4.85
CA GLN A 49 -5.61 10.52 -4.85
C GLN A 49 -6.03 11.25 -6.13
N LYS A 50 -5.85 10.61 -7.29
CA LYS A 50 -6.27 11.16 -8.58
C LYS A 50 -7.79 11.35 -8.65
N GLU A 51 -8.55 10.38 -8.15
CA GLU A 51 -10.01 10.49 -8.07
C GLU A 51 -10.44 11.63 -7.15
N ARG A 52 -9.81 11.76 -5.97
CA ARG A 52 -10.07 12.87 -5.04
C ARG A 52 -9.82 14.22 -5.69
N LYS A 53 -8.66 14.40 -6.35
CA LYS A 53 -8.34 15.65 -7.07
C LYS A 53 -9.39 16.01 -8.12
N ARG A 54 -9.83 15.02 -8.90
CA ARG A 54 -10.89 15.23 -9.91
C ARG A 54 -12.22 15.69 -9.28
N LYS A 55 -12.59 15.13 -8.12
CA LYS A 55 -13.80 15.55 -7.39
C LYS A 55 -13.67 16.97 -6.85
N ASP A 56 -12.51 17.31 -6.29
CA ASP A 56 -12.21 18.64 -5.77
C ASP A 56 -12.24 19.69 -6.90
N GLU A 57 -11.55 19.43 -8.02
CA GLU A 57 -11.56 20.29 -9.22
C GLU A 57 -12.98 20.49 -9.79
N TYR A 58 -13.78 19.42 -9.85
CA TYR A 58 -15.16 19.50 -10.32
C TYR A 58 -16.03 20.34 -9.37
N LEU A 59 -15.87 20.17 -8.07
CA LEU A 59 -16.60 20.93 -7.06
C LEU A 59 -16.26 22.42 -7.13
N GLU A 60 -14.97 22.76 -7.27
CA GLU A 60 -14.52 24.14 -7.44
C GLU A 60 -15.12 24.77 -8.69
N TRP A 61 -15.06 24.08 -9.84
CA TRP A 61 -15.68 24.55 -11.08
C TRP A 61 -17.18 24.79 -10.92
N TRP A 62 -17.90 23.85 -10.29
CA TRP A 62 -19.34 23.96 -10.10
C TRP A 62 -19.72 25.12 -9.17
N LEU A 63 -18.98 25.32 -8.09
CA LEU A 63 -19.17 26.44 -7.17
C LEU A 63 -18.86 27.79 -7.84
N SER A 64 -17.83 27.83 -8.70
CA SER A 64 -17.51 29.01 -9.49
C SER A 64 -18.60 29.34 -10.51
N SER A 65 -19.28 28.34 -11.07
CA SER A 65 -20.38 28.55 -12.04
C SER A 65 -21.69 28.99 -11.40
N LYS A 66 -21.85 28.83 -10.08
CA LYS A 66 -23.03 29.28 -9.33
C LYS A 66 -22.88 30.69 -8.75
N ARG A 67 -21.70 31.30 -8.88
CA ARG A 67 -21.42 32.66 -8.43
C ARG A 67 -21.59 33.65 -9.56
#